data_AF-A0A8C9G2B7-F1
#
_entry.id   AF-A0A8C9G2B7-F1
#
_cell.length_a   1.000
_cell.length_b   1.000
_cell.length_c   1.000
_cell.angle_alpha   90.00
_cell.angle_beta   90.00
_cell.angle_gamma   90.00
#
_symmetry.space_group_name_H-M   'P 1'
#
loop_
_entity.id
_entity.type
_entity.pdbx_description
1 polymer ?
#
loop_
_entity_poly.entity_id
_entity_poly.type
_entity_poly.pdbx_seq_one_letter_code
_entity_poly.pdbx_strand_id
1 'polypeptide(L)' 'MSRATKRKHVTREVLEERVVPAPQQRIVRVLSSPGNNLHEVETADGSRFLASM' A
#
# COMPACT_ATOMS: atom_id res chain seq x y z
N MET A 1 16.52 -9.25 10.69
CA MET A 1 15.36 -9.19 11.61
C MET A 1 14.49 -10.43 11.40
N SER A 2 13.92 -11.03 12.44
CA SER A 2 12.96 -12.14 12.25
C SER A 2 11.64 -11.62 11.68
N ARG A 3 10.82 -12.51 11.10
CA ARG A 3 9.46 -12.17 10.63
C ARG A 3 8.59 -11.58 11.74
N ALA A 4 8.70 -12.12 12.96
CA ALA A 4 7.98 -11.63 14.12
C ALA A 4 8.43 -10.22 14.52
N THR A 5 9.75 -9.97 14.51
CA THR A 5 10.29 -8.65 14.82
C THR A 5 9.87 -7.62 13.76
N LYS A 6 9.95 -7.95 12.46
CA LYS A 6 9.53 -7.03 11.40
C LYS A 6 8.03 -6.70 11.50
N ARG A 7 7.17 -7.69 11.76
CA ARG A 7 5.72 -7.47 11.95
C ARG A 7 5.44 -6.49 13.10
N LYS A 8 6.13 -6.63 14.24
CA LYS A 8 6.00 -5.70 15.38
C LYS A 8 6.27 -4.25 14.99
N HIS A 9 7.35 -4.00 14.24
CA HIS A 9 7.73 -2.65 13.84
C HIS A 9 6.75 -2.07 12.81
N VAL A 10 6.40 -2.85 11.77
CA VAL A 10 5.47 -2.39 10.71
C VAL A 10 4.09 -2.07 11.29
N THR A 11 3.54 -2.92 12.17
CA THR A 11 2.23 -2.67 12.78
C THR A 11 2.23 -1.39 13.62
N ARG A 12 3.34 -1.07 14.30
CA ARG A 12 3.46 0.16 15.09
C ARG A 12 3.48 1.40 14.19
N GLU A 13 4.32 1.40 13.16
CA GLU A 13 4.47 2.52 12.22
C GLU A 13 3.13 2.90 11.56
N VAL A 14 2.31 1.91 11.16
CA VAL A 14 0.99 2.14 10.54
C VAL A 14 0.00 2.87 11.46
N LEU A 15 0.10 2.70 12.78
CA LEU A 15 -0.83 3.31 13.74
C LEU A 15 -0.40 4.71 14.18
N GLU A 16 0.91 4.94 14.24
CA GLU A 16 1.51 6.15 14.80
C GLU A 16 1.76 7.21 13.73
N GLU A 17 2.05 6.82 12.48
CA GLU A 17 2.51 7.74 11.43
C GLU A 17 1.46 7.99 10.36
N ARG A 18 1.25 9.27 10.02
CA ARG A 18 0.49 9.70 8.84
C ARG A 18 1.40 10.50 7.92
N VAL A 19 1.71 9.94 6.76
CA VAL A 19 2.63 10.54 5.79
C VAL A 19 1.83 11.24 4.69
N VAL A 20 2.24 12.46 4.34
CA VAL A 20 1.70 13.17 3.16
C VAL A 20 2.43 12.64 1.91
N PRO A 21 1.71 12.30 0.82
CA PRO A 21 2.35 11.81 -0.39
C PRO A 21 3.40 12.78 -0.96
N ALA A 22 4.55 12.25 -1.36
CA ALA A 22 5.56 12.99 -2.12
C ALA A 22 5.06 13.30 -3.55
N PRO A 23 5.68 14.25 -4.29
CA PRO A 23 5.18 14.68 -5.60
C PRO A 23 5.00 13.56 -6.65
N GLN A 24 5.78 12.48 -6.56
CA GLN A 24 5.69 11.33 -7.47
C GLN A 24 4.74 10.23 -6.97
N GLN A 25 4.21 10.39 -5.76
CA GLN A 25 3.28 9.45 -5.15
C GLN A 25 1.84 9.93 -5.35
N ARG A 26 0.92 8.98 -5.41
CA ARG A 26 -0.50 9.24 -5.59
C ARG A 26 -1.31 8.31 -4.70
N ILE A 27 -2.42 8.83 -4.20
CA ILE A 27 -3.40 8.06 -3.44
C ILE A 27 -4.27 7.30 -4.44
N VAL A 28 -4.47 6.01 -4.18
CA VAL A 28 -5.27 5.11 -5.02
C VAL A 28 -6.25 4.31 -4.15
N ARG A 29 -7.33 3.84 -4.77
CA ARG A 29 -8.32 2.95 -4.14
C ARG A 29 -8.08 1.52 -4.62
N VAL A 30 -8.00 0.57 -3.68
CA VAL A 30 -7.94 -0.87 -4.01
C VAL A 30 -9.32 -1.36 -4.45
N LEU A 31 -9.37 -2.07 -5.57
CA LEU A 31 -10.60 -2.63 -6.15
C LEU A 31 -10.69 -4.14 -5.97
N SER A 32 -9.61 -4.86 -6.30
CA SER A 32 -9.58 -6.33 -6.29
C SER A 32 -8.18 -6.86 -5.99
N SER A 33 -8.05 -8.16 -5.72
CA SER A 33 -6.79 -8.82 -5.40
C SER A 33 -6.66 -10.13 -6.20
N PRO A 34 -6.09 -10.09 -7.42
CA PRO A 34 -5.96 -11.28 -8.27
C PRO A 34 -5.03 -12.37 -7.73
N GLY A 35 -4.24 -12.08 -6.69
CA GLY A 35 -3.29 -13.03 -6.07
C GLY A 35 -1.83 -12.67 -6.33
N ASN A 36 -0.90 -13.51 -5.86
CA ASN A 36 0.55 -13.31 -6.02
C ASN A 36 1.07 -11.93 -5.53
N ASN A 37 0.47 -11.41 -4.45
CA ASN A 37 0.74 -10.08 -3.90
C ASN A 37 0.45 -8.91 -4.86
N LEU A 38 -0.40 -9.13 -5.88
CA LEU A 38 -0.87 -8.09 -6.77
C LEU A 38 -2.26 -7.62 -6.37
N HIS A 39 -2.47 -6.31 -6.45
CA HIS A 39 -3.72 -5.62 -6.16
C HIS A 39 -4.11 -4.71 -7.32
N GLU A 40 -5.35 -4.84 -7.80
CA GLU A 40 -5.91 -3.90 -8.76
C GLU A 40 -6.29 -2.61 -8.04
N VAL A 41 -5.82 -1.48 -8.56
CA VAL A 41 -6.04 -0.16 -7.96
C VAL A 41 -6.56 0.83 -8.99
N GLU A 42 -7.30 1.83 -8.52
CA GLU A 42 -7.86 2.92 -9.31
C GLU A 42 -7.39 4.27 -8.77
N THR A 43 -6.98 5.16 -9.68
CA THR A 43 -6.57 6.52 -9.36
C THR A 43 -7.76 7.49 -9.37
N ALA A 44 -7.56 8.72 -8.89
CA ALA A 44 -8.60 9.75 -8.88
C ALA A 44 -9.08 10.16 -10.29
N ASP A 45 -8.23 10.01 -11.31
CA ASP A 45 -8.55 10.21 -12.73
C ASP A 45 -9.22 9.00 -13.40
N GLY A 46 -9.42 7.89 -12.67
CA GLY A 46 -10.09 6.68 -13.17
C GLY A 46 -9.19 5.67 -13.88
N SER A 47 -7.87 5.93 -13.95
CA SER A 47 -6.90 4.98 -14.49
C SER A 47 -6.74 3.75 -13.58
N ARG A 48 -6.60 2.56 -14.19
CA ARG A 48 -6.47 1.28 -13.46
C ARG A 48 -5.18 0.54 -13.80
N PHE A 49 -4.55 -0.04 -12.80
CA PHE A 49 -3.33 -0.85 -12.96
C PHE A 49 -3.13 -1.79 -11.76
N LEU A 50 -2.13 -2.67 -11.84
CA LEU A 50 -1.74 -3.57 -10.77
C LEU A 50 -0.60 -2.97 -9.93
N ALA A 51 -0.78 -2.96 -8.61
CA ALA A 51 0.23 -2.61 -7.62
C ALA A 51 0.68 -3.87 -6.87
N SER A 52 1.97 -3.95 -6.55
CA SER A 52 2.54 -5.05 -5.74
C SER A 52 2.57 -4.64 -4.26
N MET A 53 2.31 -5.62 -3.39
CA MET A 53 2.52 -5.53 -1.93
C MET A 53 3.85 -6.16 -1.51
#